data_AF-A0A9R1K369-F1
#
_entry.id   AF-A0A9R1K369-F1
#
_cell.length_a   1.000
_cell.length_b   1.000
_cell.length_c   1.000
_cell.angle_alpha   90.00
_cell.angle_beta   90.00
_cell.angle_gamma   90.00
#
_symmetry.space_group_name_H-M   'P 1'
#
loop_
_entity.id
_entity.type
_entity.pdbx_description
1 polymer ?
#
loop_
_entity_poly.entity_id
_entity_poly.type
_entity_poly.pdbx_seq_one_letter_code
_entity_poly.pdbx_strand_id
1 'polypeptide(L)'
;MASTQMVHMNQGQGETSYARNSGIQNALQNRMKPLIEAAIAELCSSTNTLFPEKMLIADLGCSSGPNALALVSIAVEAIHSHCLQLQQPPPEVCVLLNDLPDNDFNTVVKSLVTLHQSNEPAVVTVGIMPGSFYERLFTSGSMHLFCSLNSLNWLSKAPEDLTKNWIPAYDVDEHARRERFPVVLEAYAQQFRKDFTFF
;
A
#
# COMPACT_ATOMS: atom_id res chain seq x y z
N MET A 1 -15.05 -20.98 12.43
CA MET A 1 -13.59 -21.04 12.20
C MET A 1 -13.00 -19.83 12.91
N ALA A 2 -12.02 -20.03 13.79
CA ALA A 2 -11.37 -18.89 14.45
C ALA A 2 -10.55 -18.14 13.40
N SER A 3 -10.84 -16.86 13.19
CA SER A 3 -10.03 -15.98 12.35
C SER A 3 -8.63 -15.92 12.94
N THR A 4 -7.61 -16.30 12.17
CA THR A 4 -6.22 -16.03 12.56
C THR A 4 -6.04 -14.52 12.51
N GLN A 5 -5.77 -13.89 13.66
CA GLN A 5 -5.56 -12.45 13.73
C GLN A 5 -4.43 -12.07 12.78
N MET A 6 -4.74 -11.20 11.83
CA MET A 6 -3.80 -10.73 10.83
C MET A 6 -2.97 -9.58 11.40
N VAL A 7 -1.75 -9.41 10.89
CA VAL A 7 -0.90 -8.29 11.29
C VAL A 7 -1.57 -6.97 10.87
N HIS A 8 -1.57 -5.99 11.76
CA HIS A 8 -2.08 -4.66 11.48
C HIS A 8 -1.31 -3.64 12.31
N MET A 9 -1.35 -2.38 11.88
CA MET A 9 -0.79 -1.29 12.68
C MET A 9 -1.70 -0.96 13.88
N ASN A 10 -1.17 -0.31 14.92
CA ASN A 10 -1.95 0.12 16.07
C ASN A 10 -3.13 1.00 15.64
N GLN A 11 -4.35 0.53 15.87
CA GLN A 11 -5.60 1.15 15.43
C GLN A 11 -5.92 2.45 16.19
N GLY A 12 -6.92 3.20 15.69
CA GLY A 12 -7.46 4.37 16.36
C GLY A 12 -6.65 5.65 16.14
N GLN A 13 -6.94 6.66 16.98
CA GLN A 13 -6.38 8.02 16.88
C GLN A 13 -5.71 8.48 18.20
N GLY A 14 -5.52 7.56 19.15
CA GLY A 14 -4.92 7.83 20.46
C GLY A 14 -3.40 8.00 20.40
N GLU A 15 -2.77 8.32 21.52
CA GLU A 15 -1.33 8.61 21.61
C GLU A 15 -0.42 7.47 21.15
N THR A 16 -0.85 6.22 21.28
CA THR A 16 -0.10 5.03 20.85
C THR A 16 -0.52 4.50 19.47
N SER A 17 -1.48 5.17 18.82
CA SER A 17 -1.98 4.77 17.50
C SER A 17 -0.92 5.00 16.42
N TYR A 18 -0.99 4.22 15.35
CA TYR A 18 -0.15 4.43 14.17
C TYR A 18 -0.39 5.82 13.58
N ALA A 19 -1.63 6.28 13.51
CA ALA A 19 -2.00 7.59 12.98
C ALA A 19 -1.23 8.77 13.63
N ARG A 20 -0.81 8.63 14.90
CA ARG A 20 -0.02 9.63 15.63
C ARG A 20 1.48 9.37 15.67
N ASN A 21 1.95 8.20 15.24
CA ASN A 21 3.33 7.75 15.36
C ASN A 21 3.97 7.34 14.02
N SER A 22 3.35 7.68 12.90
CA SER A 22 3.77 7.27 11.56
C SER A 22 4.41 8.39 10.73
N GLY A 23 5.02 9.38 11.39
CA GLY A 23 5.61 10.56 10.74
C GLY A 23 6.77 10.22 9.79
N ILE A 24 7.57 9.20 10.11
CA ILE A 24 8.67 8.75 9.24
C ILE A 24 8.09 8.16 7.95
N GLN A 25 7.08 7.30 8.06
CA GLN A 25 6.41 6.69 6.92
C GLN A 25 5.75 7.77 6.05
N ASN A 26 5.11 8.78 6.67
CA ASN A 26 4.53 9.91 5.96
C ASN A 26 5.58 10.68 5.14
N ALA A 27 6.72 11.00 5.76
CA ALA A 27 7.81 11.69 5.08
C ALA A 27 8.37 10.87 3.91
N LEU A 28 8.44 9.55 4.03
CA LEU A 28 8.83 8.65 2.94
C LEU A 28 7.78 8.64 1.82
N GLN A 29 6.48 8.59 2.14
CA GLN A 29 5.40 8.68 1.15
C GLN A 29 5.48 9.98 0.35
N ASN A 30 5.69 11.11 1.02
CA ASN A 30 5.83 12.40 0.33
C ASN A 30 7.06 12.47 -0.59
N ARG A 31 8.16 11.76 -0.26
CA ARG A 31 9.33 11.66 -1.13
C ARG A 31 9.07 10.84 -2.40
N MET A 32 8.01 10.05 -2.45
CA MET A 32 7.62 9.32 -3.65
C MET A 32 6.94 10.21 -4.70
N LYS A 33 6.59 11.46 -4.36
CA LYS A 33 5.85 12.37 -5.24
C LYS A 33 6.43 12.48 -6.66
N PRO A 34 7.73 12.75 -6.86
CA PRO A 34 8.31 12.84 -8.21
C PRO A 34 8.20 11.53 -9.01
N LEU A 35 8.28 10.38 -8.33
CA LEU A 35 8.18 9.07 -8.97
C LEU A 35 6.74 8.78 -9.40
N ILE A 36 5.76 9.13 -8.57
CA ILE A 36 4.34 9.00 -8.90
C ILE A 36 3.97 9.95 -10.04
N GLU A 37 4.44 11.20 -10.00
CA GLU A 37 4.22 12.17 -11.09
C GLU A 37 4.80 11.68 -12.42
N ALA A 38 6.01 11.12 -12.40
CA ALA A 38 6.62 10.54 -13.59
C ALA A 38 5.84 9.32 -14.12
N ALA A 39 5.40 8.42 -13.25
CA ALA A 39 4.60 7.25 -13.62
C ALA A 39 3.24 7.66 -14.24
N ILE A 40 2.58 8.68 -13.67
CA ILE A 40 1.35 9.23 -14.23
C ILE A 40 1.61 9.84 -15.61
N ALA A 41 2.66 10.66 -15.77
CA ALA A 41 2.99 11.27 -17.06
C ALA A 41 3.26 10.20 -18.15
N GLU A 42 3.94 9.11 -17.80
CA GLU A 42 4.18 7.98 -18.69
C GLU A 42 2.88 7.24 -19.06
N LEU A 43 2.03 6.94 -18.07
CA LEU A 43 0.71 6.33 -18.31
C LEU A 43 -0.11 7.17 -19.30
N CYS A 44 -0.09 8.49 -19.15
CA CYS A 44 -0.82 9.42 -20.00
C CYS A 44 -0.22 9.56 -21.41
N SER A 45 1.11 9.38 -21.55
CA SER A 45 1.81 9.51 -22.83
C SER A 45 1.80 8.24 -23.67
N SER A 46 1.64 7.07 -23.03
CA SER A 46 1.66 5.76 -23.69
C SER A 46 0.43 5.48 -24.58
N THR A 47 -0.66 6.20 -24.34
CA THR A 47 -1.86 6.18 -25.18
C THR A 47 -1.69 7.26 -26.25
N ASN A 48 -1.43 6.89 -27.52
CA ASN A 48 -1.40 7.81 -28.68
C ASN A 48 -2.78 8.48 -28.99
N THR A 49 -3.68 8.54 -28.01
CA THR A 49 -5.05 9.07 -28.04
C THR A 49 -5.33 9.77 -26.71
N LEU A 50 -6.44 10.53 -26.64
CA LEU A 50 -6.93 11.23 -25.44
C LEU A 50 -6.75 10.40 -24.15
N PHE A 51 -6.56 11.15 -23.06
CA PHE A 51 -6.53 10.68 -21.68
C PHE A 51 -7.58 9.56 -21.43
N PRO A 52 -7.24 8.46 -20.72
CA PRO A 52 -8.21 7.40 -20.42
C PRO A 52 -9.47 7.99 -19.79
N GLU A 53 -10.66 7.65 -20.28
CA GLU A 53 -11.93 8.18 -19.73
C GLU A 53 -12.06 7.90 -18.22
N LYS A 54 -11.40 6.84 -17.74
CA LYS A 54 -11.33 6.46 -16.34
C LYS A 54 -9.94 5.99 -15.94
N MET A 55 -9.57 6.21 -14.68
CA MET A 55 -8.36 5.71 -14.06
C MET A 55 -8.68 5.02 -12.74
N LEU A 56 -8.11 3.84 -12.54
CA LEU A 56 -8.25 3.07 -11.30
C LEU A 56 -6.88 2.98 -10.61
N ILE A 57 -6.82 3.49 -9.39
CA ILE A 57 -5.61 3.61 -8.59
C ILE A 57 -5.83 2.84 -7.29
N ALA A 58 -4.86 2.03 -6.88
CA ALA A 58 -4.90 1.39 -5.57
C ALA A 58 -3.64 1.64 -4.74
N ASP A 59 -3.81 1.75 -3.42
CA ASP A 59 -2.72 1.66 -2.45
C ASP A 59 -2.76 0.29 -1.76
N LEU A 60 -1.67 -0.47 -1.87
CA LEU A 60 -1.52 -1.82 -1.34
C LEU A 60 -0.75 -1.79 -0.01
N GLY A 61 -1.50 -1.95 1.09
CA GLY A 61 -1.01 -1.77 2.46
C GLY A 61 -1.12 -0.32 2.94
N CYS A 62 -2.32 0.26 2.84
CA CYS A 62 -2.57 1.66 3.15
C CYS A 62 -2.48 2.00 4.65
N SER A 63 -2.61 1.00 5.52
CA SER A 63 -2.75 1.16 6.97
C SER A 63 -3.93 2.09 7.33
N SER A 64 -3.74 3.00 8.29
CA SER A 64 -4.78 3.91 8.77
C SER A 64 -4.22 5.31 9.10
N GLY A 65 -5.12 6.22 9.44
CA GLY A 65 -4.76 7.61 9.75
C GLY A 65 -4.37 8.40 8.50
N PRO A 66 -3.58 9.49 8.64
CA PRO A 66 -3.28 10.40 7.53
C PRO A 66 -2.49 9.73 6.39
N ASN A 67 -1.73 8.68 6.69
CA ASN A 67 -0.88 8.00 5.71
C ASN A 67 -1.67 7.14 4.71
N ALA A 68 -2.89 6.73 5.07
CA ALA A 68 -3.72 5.88 4.20
C ALA A 68 -4.15 6.57 2.90
N LEU A 69 -4.10 7.91 2.86
CA LEU A 69 -4.44 8.68 1.66
C LEU A 69 -3.22 9.27 0.95
N ALA A 70 -2.03 9.23 1.54
CA ALA A 70 -0.91 10.05 1.08
C ALA A 70 -0.51 9.74 -0.37
N LEU A 71 -0.30 8.46 -0.71
CA LEU A 71 0.14 8.05 -2.05
C LEU A 71 -0.94 8.29 -3.11
N VAL A 72 -2.21 8.00 -2.78
CA VAL A 72 -3.33 8.16 -3.73
C VAL A 72 -3.68 9.63 -3.95
N SER A 73 -3.59 10.48 -2.92
CA SER A 73 -3.77 11.93 -3.08
C SER A 73 -2.71 12.52 -4.00
N ILE A 74 -1.44 12.11 -3.84
CA ILE A 74 -0.37 12.52 -4.75
C ILE A 74 -0.67 12.09 -6.18
N ALA A 75 -1.16 10.87 -6.39
CA ALA A 75 -1.51 10.37 -7.72
C ALA A 75 -2.68 11.15 -8.35
N VAL A 76 -3.75 11.41 -7.58
CA VAL A 76 -4.90 12.21 -8.02
C VAL A 76 -4.46 13.64 -8.39
N GLU A 77 -3.66 14.29 -7.54
CA GLU A 77 -3.10 15.61 -7.82
C GLU A 77 -2.24 15.61 -9.10
N ALA A 78 -1.41 14.59 -9.30
CA ALA A 78 -0.58 14.45 -10.49
C ALA A 78 -1.43 14.32 -11.76
N ILE A 79 -2.50 13.53 -11.71
CA ILE A 79 -3.46 13.37 -12.81
C ILE A 79 -4.10 14.71 -13.16
N HIS A 80 -4.66 15.41 -12.16
CA HIS A 80 -5.30 16.71 -12.39
C HIS A 80 -4.32 17.73 -12.95
N SER A 81 -3.10 17.78 -12.41
CA SER A 81 -2.05 18.70 -12.86
C SER A 81 -1.64 18.43 -14.30
N HIS A 82 -1.52 17.16 -14.68
CA HIS A 82 -1.18 16.77 -16.04
C HIS A 82 -2.29 17.11 -17.04
N CYS A 83 -3.56 16.83 -16.70
CA CYS A 83 -4.72 17.19 -17.53
C CYS A 83 -4.79 18.70 -17.75
N LEU A 84 -4.55 19.49 -16.70
CA LEU A 84 -4.54 20.95 -16.77
C LEU A 84 -3.45 21.47 -17.73
N GLN A 85 -2.24 20.89 -17.68
CA GLN A 85 -1.14 21.26 -18.57
C GLN A 85 -1.48 20.99 -20.05
N LEU A 86 -2.22 19.91 -20.32
CA LEU A 86 -2.65 19.53 -21.66
C LEU A 86 -3.97 20.19 -22.09
N GLN A 87 -4.59 21.00 -21.22
CA GLN A 87 -5.93 21.59 -21.44
C GLN A 87 -7.01 20.55 -21.77
N GLN A 88 -6.92 19.38 -21.11
CA GLN A 88 -7.87 18.28 -21.27
C GLN A 88 -8.76 18.15 -20.02
N PRO A 89 -10.01 17.67 -20.17
CA PRO A 89 -10.84 17.34 -19.02
C PRO A 89 -10.19 16.20 -18.21
N PRO A 90 -10.30 16.22 -16.87
CA PRO A 90 -9.80 15.13 -16.04
C PRO A 90 -10.63 13.84 -16.25
N PRO A 91 -10.01 12.66 -16.06
CA PRO A 91 -10.69 11.36 -16.11
C PRO A 91 -11.60 11.15 -14.90
N GLU A 92 -12.52 10.19 -14.98
CA GLU A 92 -13.11 9.61 -13.77
C GLU A 92 -12.05 8.75 -13.03
N VAL A 93 -11.67 9.16 -11.83
CA VAL A 93 -10.71 8.45 -10.98
C VAL A 93 -11.45 7.58 -9.95
N CYS A 94 -11.06 6.33 -9.82
CA CYS A 94 -11.47 5.46 -8.72
C CYS A 94 -10.26 5.12 -7.86
N VAL A 95 -10.34 5.46 -6.57
CA VAL A 95 -9.31 5.20 -5.57
C VAL A 95 -9.75 4.02 -4.70
N LEU A 96 -8.92 2.98 -4.65
CA LEU A 96 -9.14 1.79 -3.84
C LEU A 96 -8.02 1.64 -2.79
N LEU A 97 -8.39 1.55 -1.52
CA LEU A 97 -7.42 1.33 -0.45
C LEU A 97 -7.46 -0.13 0.01
N ASN A 98 -6.33 -0.82 -0.10
CA ASN A 98 -6.16 -2.18 0.35
C ASN A 98 -5.34 -2.24 1.64
N ASP A 99 -5.78 -3.11 2.54
CA ASP A 99 -4.99 -3.61 3.67
C ASP A 99 -5.61 -4.95 4.13
N LEU A 100 -5.00 -5.58 5.13
CA LEU A 100 -5.52 -6.82 5.72
C LEU A 100 -6.85 -6.54 6.46
N PRO A 101 -7.76 -7.53 6.56
CA PRO A 101 -9.10 -7.36 7.13
C PRO A 101 -9.16 -6.78 8.55
N ASP A 102 -8.14 -7.02 9.37
CA ASP A 102 -8.06 -6.52 10.75
C ASP A 102 -7.51 -5.08 10.86
N ASN A 103 -7.24 -4.41 9.73
CA ASN A 103 -6.90 -2.99 9.73
C ASN A 103 -8.08 -2.10 10.17
N ASP A 104 -7.78 -0.87 10.62
CA ASP A 104 -8.79 0.10 11.05
C ASP A 104 -9.48 0.79 9.86
N PHE A 105 -10.25 0.00 9.09
CA PHE A 105 -11.02 0.51 7.96
C PHE A 105 -12.10 1.51 8.38
N ASN A 106 -12.54 1.51 9.64
CA ASN A 106 -13.48 2.51 10.15
C ASN A 106 -12.88 3.92 10.09
N THR A 107 -11.62 4.06 10.46
CA THR A 107 -10.88 5.32 10.30
C THR A 107 -10.62 5.62 8.82
N VAL A 108 -10.19 4.63 8.04
CA VAL A 108 -9.87 4.81 6.61
C VAL A 108 -11.08 5.30 5.81
N VAL A 109 -12.26 4.71 6.02
CA VAL A 109 -13.50 5.10 5.33
C VAL A 109 -13.88 6.54 5.65
N LYS A 110 -13.69 7.01 6.89
CA LYS A 110 -13.92 8.42 7.25
C LYS A 110 -12.98 9.34 6.47
N SER A 111 -11.70 8.98 6.34
CA SER A 111 -10.73 9.73 5.55
C SER A 111 -11.08 9.73 4.06
N LEU A 112 -11.51 8.59 3.50
CA LEU A 112 -11.94 8.49 2.10
C LEU A 112 -13.14 9.38 1.78
N VAL A 113 -14.11 9.49 2.71
CA VAL A 113 -15.25 10.41 2.55
C VAL A 113 -14.77 11.86 2.46
N THR A 114 -13.81 12.26 3.30
CA THR A 114 -13.21 13.61 3.23
C THR A 114 -12.49 13.83 1.89
N LEU A 115 -11.75 12.84 1.38
CA LEU A 115 -11.09 12.92 0.08
C LEU A 115 -12.09 13.11 -1.06
N HIS A 116 -13.16 12.32 -1.06
CA HIS A 116 -14.24 12.40 -2.05
C HIS A 116 -14.93 13.76 -2.04
N GLN A 117 -15.16 14.34 -0.86
CA GLN A 117 -15.77 15.68 -0.71
C GLN A 117 -14.83 16.83 -1.09
N SER A 118 -13.51 16.64 -0.96
CA SER A 118 -12.51 17.67 -1.26
C SER A 118 -12.19 17.76 -2.76
N ASN A 119 -12.53 16.73 -3.52
CA ASN A 119 -12.45 16.70 -4.97
C ASN A 119 -13.85 16.92 -5.56
N GLU A 120 -13.96 17.17 -6.86
CA GLU A 120 -15.27 17.17 -7.51
C GLU A 120 -15.87 15.75 -7.43
N PRO A 121 -17.00 15.53 -6.73
CA PRO A 121 -17.51 14.18 -6.46
C PRO A 121 -17.86 13.39 -7.72
N ALA A 122 -18.09 14.08 -8.84
CA ALA A 122 -18.33 13.48 -10.16
C ALA A 122 -17.06 12.89 -10.79
N VAL A 123 -15.88 13.31 -10.35
CA VAL A 123 -14.58 12.94 -10.93
C VAL A 123 -13.86 11.89 -10.09
N VAL A 124 -14.05 11.85 -8.77
CA VAL A 124 -13.33 10.90 -7.90
C VAL A 124 -14.30 9.99 -7.15
N THR A 125 -14.22 8.68 -7.34
CA THR A 125 -14.89 7.66 -6.53
C THR A 125 -13.90 6.98 -5.59
N VAL A 126 -14.38 6.48 -4.45
CA VAL A 126 -13.54 5.90 -3.40
C VAL A 126 -14.07 4.56 -2.92
N GLY A 127 -13.17 3.65 -2.56
CA GLY A 127 -13.52 2.33 -2.03
C GLY A 127 -12.39 1.69 -1.23
N ILE A 128 -12.70 0.55 -0.62
CA ILE A 128 -11.74 -0.28 0.10
C ILE A 128 -11.72 -1.68 -0.51
N MET A 129 -10.57 -2.36 -0.44
CA MET A 129 -10.40 -3.73 -0.88
C MET A 129 -9.67 -4.54 0.20
N PRO A 130 -10.37 -5.05 1.23
CA PRO A 130 -9.74 -5.81 2.30
C PRO A 130 -9.22 -7.17 1.81
N GLY A 131 -7.97 -7.50 2.15
CA GLY A 131 -7.35 -8.78 1.79
C GLY A 131 -5.84 -8.71 1.69
N SER A 132 -5.19 -9.87 1.62
CA SER A 132 -3.75 -9.95 1.38
C SER A 132 -3.43 -9.57 -0.06
N PHE A 133 -2.46 -8.69 -0.26
CA PHE A 133 -1.92 -8.40 -1.60
C PHE A 133 -1.03 -9.52 -2.17
N TYR A 134 -0.77 -10.59 -1.39
CA TYR A 134 -0.18 -11.83 -1.91
C TYR A 134 -1.24 -12.77 -2.51
N GLU A 135 -2.49 -12.32 -2.56
CA GLU A 135 -3.60 -13.01 -3.20
C GLU A 135 -4.27 -12.08 -4.23
N ARG A 136 -5.17 -12.65 -5.04
CA ARG A 136 -5.89 -11.86 -6.04
C ARG A 136 -6.92 -10.94 -5.37
N LEU A 137 -6.67 -9.64 -5.45
CA LEU A 137 -7.59 -8.59 -4.98
C LEU A 137 -8.46 -8.00 -6.10
N PHE A 138 -7.98 -8.00 -7.34
CA PHE A 138 -8.62 -7.31 -8.46
C PHE A 138 -8.84 -8.24 -9.66
N THR A 139 -9.80 -7.88 -10.52
CA THR A 139 -10.00 -8.56 -11.79
C THR A 139 -8.87 -8.22 -12.77
N SER A 140 -8.58 -9.15 -13.68
CA SER A 140 -7.51 -8.92 -14.66
C SER A 140 -7.83 -7.73 -15.56
N GLY A 141 -6.86 -6.83 -15.73
CA GLY A 141 -6.99 -5.65 -16.61
C GLY A 141 -7.85 -4.51 -16.05
N SER A 142 -8.19 -4.51 -14.75
CA SER A 142 -9.03 -3.45 -14.16
C SER A 142 -8.24 -2.25 -13.63
N MET A 143 -6.97 -2.41 -13.28
CA MET A 143 -6.17 -1.41 -12.57
C MET A 143 -5.19 -0.71 -13.48
N HIS A 144 -4.98 0.60 -13.24
CA HIS A 144 -4.07 1.44 -14.03
C HIS A 144 -2.79 1.78 -13.25
N LEU A 145 -2.90 1.98 -11.94
CA LEU A 145 -1.76 2.28 -11.07
C LEU A 145 -1.90 1.55 -9.74
N PHE A 146 -0.79 0.95 -9.31
CA PHE A 146 -0.61 0.44 -7.95
C PHE A 146 0.47 1.25 -7.24
N CYS A 147 0.13 1.74 -6.05
CA CYS A 147 1.04 2.34 -5.09
C CYS A 147 1.24 1.36 -3.95
N SER A 148 2.45 1.30 -3.40
CA SER A 148 2.75 0.50 -2.21
C SER A 148 4.02 1.02 -1.56
N LEU A 149 3.97 1.34 -0.26
CA LEU A 149 5.14 1.80 0.48
C LEU A 149 5.14 1.31 1.93
N ASN A 150 6.27 0.79 2.39
CA ASN A 150 6.46 0.24 3.75
C ASN A 150 5.50 -0.91 4.12
N SER A 151 5.02 -1.66 3.12
CA SER A 151 4.12 -2.79 3.31
C SER A 151 4.69 -4.12 2.77
N LEU A 152 5.40 -4.10 1.63
CA LEU A 152 6.00 -5.30 1.01
C LEU A 152 7.09 -6.00 1.84
N ASN A 153 7.64 -5.33 2.86
CA ASN A 153 8.57 -5.96 3.78
C ASN A 153 7.88 -6.93 4.77
N TRP A 154 6.55 -6.90 4.87
CA TRP A 154 5.78 -7.84 5.69
C TRP A 154 5.58 -9.15 4.95
N LEU A 155 6.13 -10.23 5.49
CA LEU A 155 5.99 -11.57 4.93
C LEU A 155 4.60 -12.15 5.21
N SER A 156 4.15 -13.08 4.35
CA SER A 156 2.88 -13.78 4.53
C SER A 156 2.87 -14.66 5.80
N LYS A 157 4.05 -15.15 6.19
CA LYS A 157 4.26 -15.97 7.39
C LYS A 157 5.73 -15.93 7.83
N ALA A 158 6.00 -16.34 9.07
CA ALA A 158 7.37 -16.63 9.50
C ALA A 158 7.98 -17.77 8.66
N PRO A 159 9.29 -17.76 8.37
CA PRO A 159 9.94 -18.82 7.62
C PRO A 159 9.75 -20.20 8.29
N GLU A 160 9.18 -21.13 7.54
CA GLU A 160 8.70 -22.41 8.06
C GLU A 160 9.84 -23.27 8.62
N ASP A 161 11.02 -23.23 8.00
CA ASP A 161 12.20 -23.95 8.45
C ASP A 161 12.69 -23.45 9.80
N LEU A 162 12.59 -22.14 10.08
CA LEU A 162 12.95 -21.60 11.39
C LEU A 162 11.92 -22.02 12.45
N THR A 163 10.63 -21.93 12.12
CA THR A 163 9.55 -22.32 13.02
C THR A 163 9.61 -23.79 13.40
N LYS A 164 9.81 -24.69 12.42
CA LYS A 164 9.90 -26.14 12.65
C LYS A 164 11.10 -26.55 13.51
N ASN A 165 12.23 -25.85 13.33
CA ASN A 165 13.47 -26.13 14.04
C ASN A 165 13.62 -25.31 15.33
N TRP A 166 12.59 -24.56 15.74
CA TRP A 166 12.61 -23.70 16.92
C TRP A 166 13.79 -22.70 16.93
N ILE A 167 14.19 -22.25 15.74
CA ILE A 167 15.24 -21.26 15.56
C ILE A 167 14.58 -19.88 15.63
N PRO A 168 14.95 -19.02 16.60
CA PRO A 168 14.37 -17.69 16.70
C PRO A 168 14.86 -16.79 15.55
N ALA A 169 14.04 -15.83 15.14
CA ALA A 169 14.42 -14.82 14.17
C ALA A 169 15.59 -13.94 14.66
N TYR A 170 15.70 -13.77 15.98
CA TYR A 170 16.77 -13.04 16.64
C TYR A 170 17.17 -13.75 17.92
N ASP A 171 18.46 -13.93 18.12
CA ASP A 171 19.04 -14.49 19.35
C ASP A 171 19.68 -13.38 20.19
N VAL A 172 19.39 -13.39 21.50
CA VAL A 172 19.96 -12.42 22.45
C VAL A 172 21.43 -12.72 22.68
N ASP A 173 21.81 -13.99 22.67
CA ASP A 173 23.21 -14.39 22.74
C ASP A 173 23.92 -14.05 21.43
N GLU A 174 24.97 -13.23 21.52
CA GLU A 174 25.68 -12.73 20.34
C GLU A 174 26.35 -13.85 19.55
N HIS A 175 26.89 -14.86 20.25
CA HIS A 175 27.59 -15.96 19.62
C HIS A 175 26.63 -16.84 18.82
N ALA A 176 25.54 -17.28 19.46
CA ALA A 176 24.46 -18.03 18.81
C ALA A 176 23.83 -17.25 17.66
N ARG A 177 23.63 -15.93 17.82
CA ARG A 177 23.13 -15.05 16.75
C ARG A 177 24.07 -15.07 15.54
N ARG A 178 25.39 -14.93 15.74
CA ARG A 178 26.38 -14.95 14.65
C ARG A 178 26.42 -16.31 13.95
N GLU A 179 26.39 -17.40 14.70
CA GLU A 179 26.41 -18.76 14.14
C GLU A 179 25.16 -19.06 13.32
N ARG A 180 23.99 -18.63 13.79
CA ARG A 180 22.70 -18.88 13.13
C ARG A 180 22.36 -17.88 12.03
N PHE A 181 23.05 -16.74 11.99
CA PHE A 181 22.75 -15.64 11.05
C PHE A 181 22.62 -16.09 9.59
N PRO A 182 23.50 -16.96 9.03
CA PRO A 182 23.34 -17.40 7.65
C PRO A 182 22.05 -18.19 7.40
N VAL A 183 21.67 -19.07 8.34
CA VAL A 183 20.45 -19.90 8.25
C VAL A 183 19.21 -19.02 8.37
N VAL A 184 19.20 -18.07 9.31
CA VAL A 184 18.10 -17.12 9.49
C VAL A 184 17.96 -16.24 8.26
N LEU A 185 19.06 -15.65 7.79
CA LEU A 185 19.06 -14.76 6.62
C LEU A 185 18.53 -15.48 5.38
N GLU A 186 19.02 -16.70 5.10
CA GLU A 186 18.59 -17.47 3.94
C GLU A 186 17.10 -17.85 4.04
N ALA A 187 16.63 -18.27 5.21
CA ALA A 187 15.22 -18.61 5.40
C ALA A 187 14.28 -17.41 5.18
N TYR A 188 14.65 -16.23 5.70
CA TYR A 188 13.91 -14.98 5.45
C TYR A 188 13.97 -14.56 3.97
N ALA A 189 15.13 -14.68 3.33
CA ALA A 189 15.27 -14.38 1.90
C ALA A 189 14.44 -15.31 1.01
N GLN A 190 14.38 -16.61 1.34
CA GLN A 190 13.52 -17.57 0.63
C GLN A 190 12.04 -17.25 0.78
N GLN A 191 11.60 -16.93 2.01
CA GLN A 191 10.21 -16.56 2.26
C GLN A 191 9.85 -15.26 1.53
N PHE A 192 10.72 -14.24 1.56
CA PHE A 192 10.53 -12.99 0.81
C PHE A 192 10.45 -13.24 -0.70
N ARG A 193 11.36 -14.03 -1.29
CA ARG A 193 11.32 -14.36 -2.72
C ARG A 193 10.02 -15.04 -3.12
N LYS A 194 9.53 -15.95 -2.29
CA LYS A 194 8.24 -16.62 -2.50
C LYS A 194 7.08 -15.65 -2.46
N ASP A 195 6.99 -14.83 -1.40
CA ASP A 195 5.91 -13.87 -1.22
C ASP A 195 5.92 -12.80 -2.32
N PHE A 196 7.09 -12.29 -2.68
CA PHE A 196 7.24 -11.30 -3.75
C PHE A 196 6.99 -11.87 -5.16
N THR A 197 6.98 -13.21 -5.33
CA THR A 197 6.51 -13.84 -6.58
C THR A 197 4.99 -13.91 -6.64
N PHE A 198 4.30 -13.92 -5.49
CA PHE A 198 2.84 -13.91 -5.43
C PHE A 198 2.24 -12.50 -5.50
N PHE A 199 3.00 -11.49 -5.06
CA PHE A 199 2.71 -10.08 -5.30
C PHE A 199 2.81 -9.75 -6.81
#